data_AF-A0A9D1PJR8-F1
#
_entry.id   AF-A0A9D1PJR8-F1
#
_cell.length_a   1.000
_cell.length_b   1.000
_cell.length_c   1.000
_cell.angle_alpha   90.00
_cell.angle_beta   90.00
_cell.angle_gamma   90.00
#
_symmetry.space_group_name_H-M   'P 1'
#
loop_
_entity.id
_entity.type
_entity.pdbx_description
1 polymer ?
#
loop_
_entity_poly.entity_id
_entity_poly.type
_entity_poly.pdbx_seq_one_letter_code
_entity_poly.pdbx_strand_id
1 'polypeptide(L)'
;MLYSLTIYNEMNEGFFIGLFKSYDKARQIAQNYLSTVSGFRDYPCIYEITEKQVIGTINNSMKVHVIWGWNEDKEGHNIDIWCSDCYANLRDAEQIMADSKKHFKKQEWSLDTYLIEQCYWTDGFVRIFY
;
A
#
# COMPACT_ATOMS: atom_id res chain seq x y z
N MET A 1 -14.45 -6.86 -0.75
CA MET A 1 -13.23 -6.46 -1.48
C MET A 1 -13.23 -4.94 -1.55
N LEU A 2 -12.06 -4.34 -1.47
CA LEU A 2 -11.83 -2.92 -1.63
C LEU A 2 -10.89 -2.70 -2.81
N TYR A 3 -11.08 -1.62 -3.53
CA TYR A 3 -10.27 -1.20 -4.66
C TYR A 3 -9.48 0.02 -4.26
N SER A 4 -8.19 0.07 -4.55
CA SER A 4 -7.35 1.24 -4.30
C SER A 4 -6.58 1.57 -5.57
N LEU A 5 -6.38 2.85 -5.83
CA LEU A 5 -5.54 3.28 -6.93
C LEU A 5 -4.16 3.56 -6.38
N THR A 6 -3.14 2.93 -6.95
CA THR A 6 -1.75 3.16 -6.59
C THR A 6 -1.04 3.76 -7.79
N ILE A 7 -0.39 4.90 -7.58
CA ILE A 7 0.51 5.48 -8.57
C ILE A 7 1.90 4.94 -8.27
N TYR A 8 2.47 4.22 -9.24
CA TYR A 8 3.87 3.83 -9.18
C TYR A 8 4.69 4.88 -9.92
N ASN A 9 5.65 5.48 -9.22
CA ASN A 9 6.75 6.16 -9.88
C ASN A 9 7.82 5.10 -10.15
N GLU A 10 8.43 5.10 -11.35
CA GLU A 10 9.39 4.09 -11.82
C GLU A 10 10.63 3.93 -10.91
N MET A 11 10.82 4.84 -9.94
CA MET A 11 11.91 4.81 -8.95
C MET A 11 11.49 4.32 -7.55
N ASN A 12 10.24 3.90 -7.34
CA ASN A 12 9.74 3.59 -6.00
C ASN A 12 9.82 2.09 -5.68
N GLU A 13 10.67 1.71 -4.71
CA GLU A 13 10.80 0.34 -4.18
C GLU A 13 9.81 0.02 -3.03
N GLY A 14 8.74 0.80 -2.86
CA GLY A 14 7.75 0.51 -1.81
C GLY A 14 6.75 -0.56 -2.24
N PHE A 15 6.29 -1.35 -1.28
CA PHE A 15 5.42 -2.50 -1.48
C PHE A 15 4.28 -2.52 -0.45
N PHE A 16 3.16 -3.12 -0.86
CA PHE A 16 1.97 -3.27 -0.03
C PHE A 16 2.10 -4.48 0.90
N ILE A 17 1.91 -4.31 2.21
CA ILE A 17 1.97 -5.40 3.21
C ILE A 17 0.57 -5.90 3.58
N GLY A 18 -0.41 -5.00 3.70
CA GLY A 18 -1.77 -5.39 4.08
C GLY A 18 -2.70 -4.24 4.42
N LEU A 19 -3.99 -4.58 4.57
CA LEU A 19 -5.07 -3.63 4.87
C LEU A 19 -5.95 -4.17 6.00
N PHE A 20 -6.18 -3.36 7.04
CA PHE A 20 -6.86 -3.78 8.28
C PHE A 20 -7.87 -2.74 8.77
N LYS A 21 -8.90 -3.17 9.50
CA LYS A 21 -9.85 -2.24 10.13
C LYS A 21 -9.32 -1.54 11.38
N SER A 22 -8.34 -2.15 12.05
CA SER A 22 -7.79 -1.66 13.31
C SER A 22 -6.34 -1.23 13.12
N TYR A 23 -6.02 -0.02 13.60
CA TYR A 23 -4.66 0.48 13.65
C TYR A 23 -3.74 -0.42 14.49
N ASP A 24 -4.20 -0.85 15.67
CA ASP A 24 -3.40 -1.71 16.56
C ASP A 24 -3.07 -3.04 15.88
N LYS A 25 -4.04 -3.62 15.17
CA LYS A 25 -3.81 -4.84 14.40
C LYS A 25 -2.84 -4.59 13.23
N ALA A 26 -3.01 -3.50 12.49
CA ALA A 26 -2.08 -3.12 11.42
C ALA A 26 -0.65 -2.98 11.96
N ARG A 27 -0.47 -2.30 13.09
CA ARG A 27 0.82 -2.13 13.76
C ARG A 27 1.44 -3.44 14.18
N GLN A 28 0.68 -4.32 14.83
CA GLN A 28 1.18 -5.63 15.24
C GLN A 28 1.62 -6.47 14.03
N ILE A 29 0.84 -6.46 12.95
CA ILE A 29 1.20 -7.18 11.72
C ILE A 29 2.45 -6.59 11.08
N ALA A 30 2.57 -5.26 10.99
CA ALA A 30 3.74 -4.61 10.42
C ALA A 30 5.03 -4.97 11.19
N GLN A 31 4.98 -4.91 12.53
CA GLN A 31 6.10 -5.30 13.38
C GLN A 31 6.47 -6.76 13.21
N ASN A 32 5.46 -7.64 13.19
CA ASN A 32 5.69 -9.06 13.00
C ASN A 32 6.33 -9.32 11.63
N TYR A 33 5.79 -8.71 10.57
CA TYR A 33 6.29 -8.82 9.21
C TYR A 33 7.78 -8.48 9.09
N LEU A 34 8.18 -7.32 9.61
CA LEU A 34 9.58 -6.90 9.63
C LEU A 34 10.48 -7.85 10.43
N SER A 35 9.96 -8.50 11.48
CA SER A 35 10.78 -9.42 12.29
C SER A 35 10.85 -10.85 11.74
N THR A 36 9.85 -11.29 10.97
CA THR A 36 9.70 -12.70 10.60
C THR A 36 10.02 -12.99 9.15
N VAL A 37 9.81 -12.05 8.24
CA VAL A 37 9.92 -12.32 6.79
C VAL A 37 11.36 -12.12 6.31
N SER A 38 11.91 -13.17 5.70
CA SER A 38 13.26 -13.14 5.11
C SER A 38 13.35 -12.06 4.04
N GLY A 39 14.50 -11.40 3.94
CA GLY A 39 14.71 -10.24 3.08
C GLY A 39 14.13 -8.92 3.64
N PHE A 40 13.21 -8.97 4.62
CA PHE A 40 12.78 -7.77 5.36
C PHE A 40 13.45 -7.66 6.72
N ARG A 41 13.52 -8.77 7.46
CA ARG A 41 14.24 -8.80 8.75
C ARG A 41 15.75 -8.63 8.60
N ASP A 42 16.27 -8.95 7.41
CA ASP A 42 17.70 -8.99 7.12
C ASP A 42 18.24 -7.62 6.67
N TYR A 43 17.36 -6.64 6.46
CA TYR A 43 17.67 -5.31 5.95
C TYR A 43 16.98 -4.22 6.78
N PRO A 44 17.42 -2.94 6.73
CA PRO A 44 16.78 -1.83 7.43
C PRO A 44 15.49 -1.41 6.73
N CYS A 45 14.52 -2.32 6.67
CA CYS A 45 13.21 -2.04 6.12
C CYS A 45 12.34 -1.33 7.16
N ILE A 46 11.60 -0.33 6.73
CA ILE A 46 10.63 0.39 7.57
C ILE A 46 9.23 0.28 6.99
N TYR A 47 8.24 0.72 7.76
CA TYR A 47 6.85 0.72 7.34
C TYR A 47 6.15 2.02 7.73
N GLU A 48 5.07 2.32 7.02
CA GLU A 48 4.10 3.33 7.40
C GLU A 48 2.69 2.74 7.38
N ILE A 49 1.86 3.28 8.28
CA ILE A 49 0.44 2.95 8.36
C ILE A 49 -0.35 4.20 8.01
N THR A 50 -1.05 4.16 6.88
CA THR A 50 -1.91 5.25 6.42
C THR A 50 -3.38 4.92 6.70
N GLU A 51 -4.13 5.88 7.24
CA GLU A 51 -5.59 5.77 7.37
C GLU A 51 -6.24 6.19 6.05
N LYS A 52 -7.17 5.38 5.55
CA LYS A 52 -7.92 5.63 4.32
C LYS A 52 -9.42 5.48 4.57
N GLN A 53 -10.20 6.34 3.93
CA GLN A 53 -11.65 6.23 3.95
C GLN A 53 -12.11 5.17 2.94
N VAL A 54 -13.20 4.47 3.25
CA VAL A 54 -13.86 3.55 2.32
C VAL A 54 -15.07 4.24 1.70
N ILE A 55 -14.93 4.60 0.43
CA ILE A 55 -15.92 5.30 -0.37
C ILE A 55 -16.86 4.29 -1.04
N GLY A 56 -18.16 4.62 -1.11
CA GLY A 56 -19.17 3.80 -1.78
C GLY A 56 -19.83 2.74 -0.87
N THR A 57 -19.69 2.90 0.45
CA THR A 57 -20.44 2.10 1.43
C THR A 57 -21.64 2.90 1.95
N ILE A 58 -22.72 2.20 2.34
CA ILE A 58 -23.96 2.84 2.86
C ILE A 58 -23.64 3.78 4.02
N ASN A 59 -22.63 3.44 4.83
CA ASN A 59 -22.02 4.30 5.82
C ASN A 59 -20.58 4.63 5.39
N ASN A 60 -20.40 5.71 4.62
CA ASN A 60 -19.10 6.29 4.22
C ASN A 60 -18.18 6.68 5.41
N SER A 61 -18.49 6.26 6.64
CA SER A 61 -17.66 6.42 7.84
C SER A 61 -16.64 5.30 8.04
N MET A 62 -16.65 4.27 7.19
CA MET A 62 -15.71 3.17 7.33
C MET A 62 -14.29 3.63 7.00
N LYS A 63 -13.36 3.35 7.92
CA LYS A 63 -11.94 3.63 7.79
C LYS A 63 -11.15 2.33 7.81
N VAL A 64 -10.05 2.31 7.08
CA VAL A 64 -9.11 1.19 7.02
C VAL A 64 -7.69 1.72 7.14
N HIS A 65 -6.80 0.88 7.61
CA HIS A 65 -5.40 1.17 7.83
C HIS A 65 -4.58 0.32 6.87
N VAL A 66 -3.86 0.98 5.97
CA VAL A 66 -3.01 0.34 4.97
C VAL A 66 -1.56 0.40 5.41
N ILE A 67 -0.89 -0.74 5.36
CA ILE A 67 0.53 -0.89 5.69
C ILE A 67 1.33 -0.88 4.39
N TRP A 68 2.23 0.09 4.28
CA TRP A 68 3.26 0.17 3.24
C TRP A 68 4.61 -0.18 3.86
N GLY A 69 5.44 -0.92 3.13
CA GLY A 69 6.83 -1.14 3.47
C GLY A 69 7.76 -0.59 2.39
N TRP A 70 8.96 -0.18 2.77
CA TRP A 70 10.02 0.19 1.82
C TRP A 70 11.40 -0.03 2.44
N ASN A 71 12.40 -0.07 1.57
CA ASN A 71 13.80 -0.07 1.96
C ASN A 71 14.23 1.38 2.22
N GLU A 72 14.95 1.64 3.31
CA GLU A 72 15.69 2.91 3.41
C GLU A 72 16.75 2.97 2.30
N ASP A 73 16.71 4.01 1.47
CA ASP A 73 17.83 4.30 0.59
C ASP A 73 19.03 4.83 1.42
N LYS A 74 20.21 4.93 0.80
CA LYS A 74 21.44 5.36 1.50
C LYS A 74 21.38 6.81 2.01
N GLU A 75 20.37 7.59 1.64
CA GLU A 75 20.20 9.00 1.97
C GLU A 75 18.95 9.28 2.84
N GLY A 76 18.16 8.25 3.15
CA GLY A 76 16.93 8.35 3.93
C GLY A 76 15.78 9.06 3.21
N HIS A 77 15.78 9.11 1.88
CA HIS A 77 14.72 9.81 1.15
C HIS A 77 13.40 9.06 1.22
N ASN A 78 12.37 9.74 1.71
CA ASN A 78 11.00 9.28 1.66
C ASN A 78 10.51 9.29 0.21
N ILE A 79 10.30 8.11 -0.35
CA ILE A 79 9.70 7.89 -1.67
C ILE A 79 8.19 7.75 -1.46
N ASP A 80 7.49 8.89 -1.36
CA ASP A 80 6.04 8.93 -1.16
C ASP A 80 5.32 8.16 -2.29
N ILE A 81 4.87 6.94 -2.01
CA ILE A 81 3.91 6.23 -2.86
C ILE A 81 2.57 6.91 -2.64
N TRP A 82 2.08 7.59 -3.68
CA TRP A 82 0.72 8.08 -3.63
C TRP A 82 -0.24 6.93 -3.85
N CYS A 83 -1.14 6.74 -2.88
CA CYS A 83 -2.26 5.83 -3.00
C CYS A 83 -3.55 6.59 -2.66
N SER A 84 -4.60 6.38 -3.45
CA SER A 84 -5.92 6.96 -3.20
C SER A 84 -6.61 6.33 -1.99
N ASP A 85 -7.75 6.88 -1.58
CA ASP A 85 -8.67 6.20 -0.66
C ASP A 85 -9.19 4.87 -1.24
N CYS A 86 -9.80 4.04 -0.40
CA CYS A 86 -10.32 2.75 -0.81
C CYS A 86 -11.78 2.87 -1.29
N TYR A 87 -12.13 2.14 -2.34
CA TYR A 87 -13.46 2.13 -2.94
C TYR A 87 -14.11 0.75 -2.75
N ALA A 88 -15.37 0.72 -2.36
CA ALA A 88 -16.12 -0.54 -2.22
C ALA A 88 -16.65 -1.07 -3.57
N ASN A 89 -16.65 -0.23 -4.61
CA ASN A 89 -17.20 -0.53 -5.93
C ASN A 89 -16.13 -0.31 -7.01
N LEU A 90 -15.96 -1.31 -7.88
CA LEU A 90 -15.02 -1.25 -9.01
C LEU A 90 -15.34 -0.09 -9.95
N ARG A 91 -16.63 0.14 -10.25
CA ARG A 91 -17.05 1.19 -11.19
C ARG A 91 -16.67 2.58 -10.70
N ASP A 92 -16.80 2.83 -9.40
CA ASP A 92 -16.43 4.10 -8.79
C ASP A 92 -14.90 4.27 -8.82
N ALA A 93 -14.16 3.20 -8.54
CA ALA A 93 -12.69 3.20 -8.60
C ALA A 93 -12.17 3.45 -10.03
N GLU A 94 -12.75 2.81 -11.05
CA GLU A 94 -12.43 3.01 -12.46
C GLU A 94 -12.72 4.44 -12.93
N GLN A 95 -13.86 5.00 -12.51
CA GLN A 95 -14.24 6.37 -12.84
C GLN A 95 -13.21 7.36 -12.28
N ILE A 96 -12.85 7.22 -11.00
CA ILE A 96 -11.81 8.05 -10.38
C ILE A 96 -10.47 7.85 -11.06
N MET A 97 -10.09 6.62 -11.45
CA MET A 97 -8.84 6.38 -12.16
C MET A 97 -8.79 7.12 -13.50
N ALA A 98 -9.88 7.07 -14.26
CA ALA A 98 -10.00 7.78 -15.53
C ALA A 98 -9.91 9.30 -15.33
N ASP A 99 -10.51 9.84 -14.28
CA ASP A 99 -10.47 11.27 -13.98
C ASP A 99 -9.11 11.72 -13.43
N SER A 100 -8.45 10.93 -12.57
CA SER A 100 -7.10 11.21 -12.07
C SER A 100 -6.06 11.16 -13.19
N LYS A 101 -6.15 10.20 -14.12
CA LYS A 101 -5.26 10.10 -15.30
C LYS A 101 -5.29 11.34 -16.20
N LYS A 102 -6.40 12.11 -16.22
CA LYS A 102 -6.48 13.38 -16.96
C LYS A 102 -5.61 14.48 -16.32
N HIS A 103 -5.46 14.46 -15.00
CA HIS A 103 -4.75 15.47 -14.23
C HIS A 103 -3.26 15.12 -14.06
N PHE A 104 -2.93 13.83 -13.97
CA PHE A 104 -1.57 13.34 -13.73
C PHE A 104 -1.03 12.62 -14.97
N LYS A 105 -0.40 13.37 -15.87
CA LYS A 105 0.19 12.84 -17.12
C LYS A 105 1.54 12.16 -16.83
N LYS A 106 1.80 11.03 -17.51
CA LYS A 106 3.08 10.26 -17.53
C LYS A 106 3.44 9.43 -16.29
N GLN A 107 2.46 8.99 -15.50
CA GLN A 107 2.71 8.03 -14.41
C GLN A 107 2.10 6.67 -14.75
N GLU A 108 2.70 5.59 -14.24
CA GLU A 108 2.10 4.25 -14.29
C GLU A 108 1.04 4.14 -13.19
N TRP A 109 -0.12 3.60 -13.57
CA TRP A 109 -1.26 3.47 -12.68
C TRP A 109 -1.64 2.00 -12.56
N SER A 110 -1.80 1.55 -11.33
CA SER A 110 -2.45 0.29 -11.03
C SER A 110 -3.80 0.54 -10.35
N LEU A 111 -4.73 -0.37 -10.60
CA LEU A 111 -5.95 -0.49 -9.83
C LEU A 111 -5.85 -1.79 -9.04
N ASP A 112 -5.40 -1.66 -7.80
CA ASP A 112 -5.16 -2.80 -6.93
C ASP A 112 -6.44 -3.20 -6.20
N THR A 113 -6.59 -4.50 -5.98
CA THR A 113 -7.74 -5.06 -5.28
C THR A 113 -7.28 -5.75 -3.99
N TYR A 114 -7.86 -5.35 -2.87
CA TYR A 114 -7.48 -5.83 -1.55
C TYR A 114 -8.69 -6.38 -0.79
N LEU A 115 -8.48 -7.46 -0.03
CA LEU A 115 -9.41 -7.91 0.98
C LEU A 115 -9.05 -7.26 2.32
N ILE A 116 -10.07 -6.88 3.09
CA ILE A 116 -9.87 -6.40 4.45
C ILE A 116 -9.37 -7.56 5.31
N GLU A 117 -8.38 -7.29 6.14
CA GLU A 117 -7.65 -8.26 6.95
C GLU A 117 -6.70 -9.15 6.13
N GLN A 118 -6.49 -8.84 4.85
CA GLN A 118 -5.53 -9.54 4.02
C GLN A 118 -4.12 -9.12 4.35
N CYS A 119 -3.30 -10.14 4.53
CA CYS A 119 -1.86 -10.07 4.61
C CYS A 119 -1.29 -10.43 3.23
N TYR A 120 -0.49 -9.56 2.64
CA TYR A 120 0.22 -9.84 1.40
C TYR A 120 1.69 -10.06 1.73
N TRP A 121 1.98 -11.25 2.26
CA TRP A 121 3.33 -11.61 2.66
C TRP A 121 4.07 -12.15 1.45
N THR A 122 4.81 -11.29 0.78
CA THR A 122 5.80 -11.69 -0.21
C THR A 122 7.15 -11.75 0.48
N ASP A 123 8.02 -12.69 0.10
CA ASP A 123 9.41 -12.64 0.58
C ASP A 123 10.04 -11.30 0.16
N GLY A 124 10.90 -10.74 1.02
CA GLY A 124 11.64 -9.53 0.69
C GLY A 124 12.61 -9.75 -0.45
N PHE A 125 12.99 -8.68 -1.14
CA PHE A 125 13.95 -8.75 -2.24
C PHE A 125 15.25 -9.42 -1.76
N VAL A 126 15.53 -10.63 -2.22
CA VAL A 126 16.85 -11.23 -2.09
C VAL A 126 17.73 -10.55 -3.14
N ARG A 127 18.63 -9.64 -2.72
CA ARG A 127 19.67 -9.14 -3.64
C ARG A 127 20.56 -10.33 -4.02
N ILE A 128 20.44 -10.80 -5.26
CA ILE A 128 21.39 -11.76 -5.83
C ILE A 128 22.71 -11.00 -6.01
N PHE A 129 23.68 -11.28 -5.15
CA PHE A 129 25.05 -10.84 -5.37
C PHE A 129 25.63 -11.69 -6.51
N TYR A 130 25.84 -11.08 -7.68
CA TYR A 130 26.62 -11.64 -8.78
C TYR A 130 28.11 -11.42 -8.56
#